data_AF-A0A0F9A6F8-F1
#
_entry.id   AF-A0A0F9A6F8-F1
#
_cell.length_a   1.000
_cell.length_b   1.000
_cell.length_c   1.000
_cell.angle_alpha   90.00
_cell.angle_beta   90.00
_cell.angle_gamma   90.00
#
_symmetry.space_group_name_H-M   'P 1'
#
loop_
_entity.id
_entity.type
_entity.pdbx_description
1 polymer ?
#
loop_
_entity_poly.entity_id
_entity_poly.type
_entity_poly.pdbx_seq_one_letter_code
_entity_poly.pdbx_strand_id
1 'polypeptide(L)'
;MIHFRLPVLPVSGHLAGAVLLAIVLGPAAAIVTMAAILIVQCLLFQDGGLLALGCNIINMGVVPCLLGGWVYRRIAAARHGIPAWRQYLAAWAACMVGITAGAALVPVEAWASGVLQVPPVRFLGVMVGLHLIIAFVEGAITFTVLAALRGMGYLSEAAVRPGPASPGRLPRRVVVATVVATALLLAGVVGWFTGPHADGLESALEGRYYNGTEALAATDGGLAAWADAWQSRWAPMADYTKRHAPMGAVSAEPNREEAAAVYPNLDGWGSLAGVIGTGVTLVLLFGISRLLRRLRRDASCTTAT
;
A
#
# COMPACT_ATOMS: atom_id res chain seq x y z
N MET A 1 -6.30 -2.67 1.40
CA MET A 1 -5.59 -1.83 2.39
C MET A 1 -6.40 -1.83 3.67
N ILE A 2 -5.79 -1.41 4.79
CA ILE A 2 -6.54 -1.09 6.00
C ILE A 2 -6.52 0.43 6.10
N HIS A 3 -7.68 1.05 5.84
CA HIS A 3 -7.91 2.47 6.13
C HIS A 3 -8.29 2.58 7.59
N PHE A 4 -7.50 3.32 8.38
CA PHE A 4 -7.78 3.53 9.81
C PHE A 4 -7.94 5.00 10.09
N ARG A 5 -8.89 5.31 10.99
CA ARG A 5 -9.13 6.68 11.45
C ARG A 5 -8.03 7.09 12.42
N LEU A 6 -7.41 8.25 12.17
CA LEU A 6 -6.57 8.86 13.19
C LEU A 6 -7.47 9.48 14.27
N PRO A 7 -7.35 9.11 15.56
CA PRO A 7 -8.30 9.49 16.60
C PRO A 7 -8.41 11.01 16.87
N VAL A 8 -7.47 11.80 16.35
CA VAL A 8 -7.35 13.26 16.59
C VAL A 8 -7.60 14.09 15.32
N LEU A 9 -7.65 13.47 14.13
CA LEU A 9 -7.77 14.18 12.85
C LEU A 9 -8.94 13.57 12.04
N PRO A 10 -9.75 14.37 11.33
CA PRO A 10 -10.84 13.88 10.49
C PRO A 10 -10.29 13.29 9.19
N VAL A 11 -9.34 12.37 9.30
CA VAL A 11 -8.55 11.84 8.19
C VAL A 11 -8.42 10.33 8.31
N SER A 12 -8.65 9.63 7.20
CA SER A 12 -8.25 8.24 7.03
C SER A 12 -6.81 8.18 6.51
N GLY A 13 -6.01 7.28 7.06
CA GLY A 13 -4.68 6.97 6.58
C GLY A 13 -4.58 5.49 6.25
N HIS A 14 -3.74 5.13 5.26
CA HIS A 14 -3.46 3.74 4.93
C HIS A 14 -2.00 3.38 5.25
N LEU A 15 -1.78 2.19 5.78
CA LEU A 15 -0.42 1.63 5.84
C LEU A 15 -0.08 1.00 4.49
N ALA A 16 1.05 1.38 3.89
CA ALA A 16 1.46 0.89 2.58
C ALA A 16 2.33 -0.36 2.66
N GLY A 17 3.26 -0.43 3.62
CA GLY A 17 4.19 -1.54 3.82
C GLY A 17 5.35 -1.60 2.82
N ALA A 18 5.45 -0.62 1.91
CA ALA A 18 6.43 -0.62 0.82
C ALA A 18 7.89 -0.63 1.32
N VAL A 19 8.18 0.12 2.39
CA VAL A 19 9.53 0.16 2.99
C VAL A 19 9.88 -1.17 3.65
N LEU A 20 8.94 -1.76 4.41
CA LEU A 20 9.11 -3.08 5.01
C LEU A 20 9.38 -4.15 3.93
N LEU A 21 8.58 -4.15 2.85
CA LEU A 21 8.79 -5.05 1.72
C LEU A 21 10.17 -4.86 1.09
N ALA A 22 10.63 -3.62 0.91
CA ALA A 22 11.94 -3.35 0.35
C ALA A 22 13.09 -3.82 1.25
N ILE A 23 12.93 -3.77 2.57
CA ILE A 23 13.91 -4.29 3.54
C ILE A 23 13.94 -5.83 3.51
N VAL A 24 12.77 -6.48 3.45
CA VAL A 24 12.65 -7.94 3.56
C VAL A 24 12.94 -8.66 2.23
N LEU A 25 12.42 -8.14 1.11
CA LEU A 25 12.48 -8.77 -0.21
C LEU A 25 13.55 -8.17 -1.12
N GLY A 26 14.04 -6.97 -0.80
CA GLY A 26 14.83 -6.14 -1.69
C GLY A 26 13.97 -5.26 -2.61
N PRO A 27 14.53 -4.16 -3.16
CA PRO A 27 13.76 -3.11 -3.82
C PRO A 27 13.00 -3.59 -5.06
N ALA A 28 13.64 -4.37 -5.95
CA ALA A 28 12.99 -4.81 -7.19
C ALA A 28 11.77 -5.72 -6.93
N ALA A 29 11.91 -6.69 -6.02
CA ALA A 29 10.82 -7.58 -5.65
C ALA A 29 9.70 -6.85 -4.91
N ALA A 30 10.06 -5.88 -4.06
CA ALA A 30 9.10 -5.04 -3.35
C ALA A 30 8.27 -4.17 -4.32
N ILE A 31 8.89 -3.56 -5.33
CA ILE A 31 8.19 -2.75 -6.34
C ILE A 31 7.17 -3.59 -7.11
N VAL A 32 7.56 -4.77 -7.59
CA VAL A 32 6.64 -5.70 -8.28
C VAL A 32 5.50 -6.11 -7.34
N THR A 33 5.80 -6.31 -6.06
CA THR A 33 4.80 -6.66 -5.05
C THR A 33 3.81 -5.52 -4.83
N MET A 34 4.30 -4.29 -4.65
CA MET A 34 3.48 -3.10 -4.48
C MET A 34 2.64 -2.80 -5.73
N ALA A 35 3.21 -2.95 -6.93
CA ALA A 35 2.46 -2.79 -8.17
C ALA A 35 1.30 -3.77 -8.26
N ALA A 36 1.50 -5.05 -7.91
CA ALA A 36 0.43 -6.04 -7.86
C ALA A 36 -0.65 -5.67 -6.84
N ILE A 37 -0.27 -5.20 -5.65
CA ILE A 37 -1.21 -4.73 -4.62
C ILE A 37 -2.06 -3.56 -5.16
N LEU A 38 -1.43 -2.56 -5.77
CA LEU A 38 -2.09 -1.37 -6.30
C LEU A 38 -3.01 -1.67 -7.49
N ILE A 39 -2.61 -2.60 -8.36
CA ILE A 39 -3.47 -3.09 -9.45
C ILE A 39 -4.73 -3.75 -8.89
N VAL A 40 -4.58 -4.61 -7.89
CA VAL A 40 -5.73 -5.27 -7.23
C VAL A 40 -6.63 -4.23 -6.57
N GLN A 41 -6.06 -3.20 -5.95
CA GLN A 41 -6.81 -2.11 -5.31
C GLN A 41 -7.64 -1.31 -6.29
N CYS A 42 -7.00 -0.87 -7.38
CA CYS A 42 -7.67 -0.16 -8.45
C CYS A 42 -8.80 -1.00 -9.06
N LEU A 43 -8.53 -2.27 -9.41
CA LEU A 43 -9.50 -3.07 -10.17
C LEU A 43 -10.61 -3.69 -9.31
N LEU A 44 -10.32 -4.14 -8.09
CA LEU A 44 -11.32 -4.81 -7.25
C LEU A 44 -12.10 -3.85 -6.36
N PHE A 45 -11.40 -2.87 -5.79
CA PHE A 45 -11.92 -2.03 -4.72
C PHE A 45 -12.25 -0.61 -5.17
N GLN A 46 -11.97 -0.26 -6.44
CA GLN A 46 -12.05 1.12 -6.91
C GLN A 46 -11.19 2.09 -6.04
N ASP A 47 -10.22 1.55 -5.32
CA ASP A 47 -9.35 2.29 -4.41
C ASP A 47 -8.15 2.80 -5.23
N GLY A 48 -8.37 3.95 -5.87
CA GLY A 48 -7.48 4.60 -6.84
C GLY A 48 -7.97 4.47 -8.29
N GLY A 49 -7.90 5.58 -9.04
CA GLY A 49 -8.38 5.64 -10.41
C GLY A 49 -7.47 4.93 -11.42
N LEU A 50 -8.07 4.32 -12.45
CA LEU A 50 -7.34 3.59 -13.50
C LEU A 50 -6.27 4.44 -14.21
N LEU A 51 -6.58 5.71 -14.49
CA LEU A 51 -5.62 6.64 -15.11
C LEU A 51 -4.53 7.11 -14.13
N ALA A 52 -4.81 7.13 -12.83
CA ALA A 52 -3.87 7.50 -11.78
C ALA A 52 -2.97 6.32 -11.34
N LEU A 53 -3.25 5.09 -11.79
CA LEU A 53 -2.55 3.89 -11.36
C LEU A 53 -1.02 3.98 -11.54
N GLY A 54 -0.56 4.58 -12.64
CA GLY A 54 0.87 4.79 -12.90
C GLY A 54 1.53 5.67 -11.83
N CYS A 55 0.93 6.82 -11.54
CA CYS A 55 1.32 7.73 -10.46
C CYS A 55 1.31 7.03 -9.10
N ASN A 56 0.25 6.27 -8.80
CA ASN A 56 0.15 5.52 -7.54
C ASN A 56 1.29 4.49 -7.40
N ILE A 57 1.63 3.76 -8.47
CA ILE A 57 2.76 2.83 -8.47
C ILE A 57 4.08 3.56 -8.21
N ILE A 58 4.29 4.74 -8.79
CA ILE A 58 5.50 5.54 -8.55
C ILE A 58 5.54 6.01 -7.09
N ASN A 59 4.49 6.65 -6.62
CA ASN A 59 4.42 7.32 -5.33
C ASN A 59 4.43 6.36 -4.15
N MET A 60 3.74 5.23 -4.26
CA MET A 60 3.59 4.28 -3.15
C MET A 60 4.44 3.02 -3.32
N GLY A 61 4.75 2.64 -4.56
CA GLY A 61 5.55 1.46 -4.85
C GLY A 61 7.02 1.80 -5.05
N VAL A 62 7.34 2.56 -6.08
CA VAL A 62 8.73 2.80 -6.52
C VAL A 62 9.50 3.63 -5.50
N VAL A 63 8.99 4.82 -5.18
CA VAL A 63 9.72 5.80 -4.38
C VAL A 63 9.97 5.31 -2.95
N PRO A 64 8.97 4.82 -2.20
CA PRO A 64 9.21 4.33 -0.85
C PRO A 64 10.10 3.08 -0.84
N CYS A 65 9.96 2.16 -1.80
CA CYS A 65 10.83 0.99 -1.88
C CYS A 65 12.28 1.33 -2.18
N LEU A 66 12.53 2.26 -3.12
CA LEU A 66 13.88 2.66 -3.48
C LEU A 66 14.50 3.56 -2.41
N LEU A 67 13.86 4.70 -2.12
CA LEU A 67 14.38 5.71 -1.22
C LEU A 67 14.39 5.22 0.23
N GLY A 68 13.27 4.68 0.73
CA GLY A 68 13.21 4.11 2.07
C GLY A 68 14.19 2.94 2.23
N GLY A 69 14.22 2.03 1.27
CA GLY A 69 15.20 0.93 1.25
C GLY A 69 16.66 1.41 1.21
N TRP A 70 16.96 2.49 0.47
CA TRP A 70 18.28 3.11 0.42
C TRP A 70 18.65 3.77 1.76
N VAL A 71 17.74 4.54 2.36
CA VAL A 71 17.93 5.16 3.69
C VAL A 71 18.21 4.08 4.73
N TYR A 72 17.40 3.01 4.73
CA TYR A 72 17.59 1.87 5.62
C TYR A 72 19.01 1.31 5.46
N ARG A 73 19.42 1.00 4.23
CA ARG A 73 20.76 0.48 3.95
C ARG A 73 21.84 1.48 4.33
N ARG A 74 21.68 2.79 4.17
CA ARG A 74 22.73 3.75 4.55
C ARG A 74 22.90 3.87 6.07
N ILE A 75 21.83 3.78 6.83
CA ILE A 75 21.89 3.89 8.29
C ILE A 75 22.27 2.54 8.93
N ALA A 76 21.75 1.44 8.38
CA ALA A 76 22.00 0.07 8.85
C ALA A 76 23.22 -0.61 8.22
N ALA A 77 23.75 -0.14 7.09
CA ALA A 77 24.98 -0.67 6.51
C ALA A 77 26.15 0.24 6.84
N ALA A 78 26.98 -0.21 7.79
CA ALA A 78 28.40 0.11 7.74
C ALA A 78 29.27 -0.94 8.44
N ARG A 79 28.81 -1.69 9.45
CA ARG A 79 29.68 -2.61 10.22
C ARG A 79 28.92 -3.81 10.76
N HIS A 80 29.56 -4.97 10.81
CA HIS A 80 29.08 -6.09 11.62
C HIS A 80 28.95 -5.66 13.09
N GLY A 81 27.92 -6.13 13.79
CA GLY A 81 27.71 -5.82 15.21
C GLY A 81 27.00 -4.50 15.50
N ILE A 82 26.12 -4.02 14.61
CA ILE A 82 25.32 -2.82 14.90
C ILE A 82 24.28 -3.15 15.98
N PRO A 83 24.21 -2.36 17.07
CA PRO A 83 23.23 -2.59 18.13
C PRO A 83 21.79 -2.46 17.59
N ALA A 84 20.88 -3.26 18.14
CA ALA A 84 19.50 -3.35 17.67
C ALA A 84 18.83 -1.97 17.54
N TRP A 85 19.06 -1.06 18.50
CA TRP A 85 18.51 0.31 18.49
C TRP A 85 18.86 1.13 17.24
N ARG A 86 20.03 0.93 16.61
CA ARG A 86 20.39 1.62 15.37
C ARG A 86 19.70 1.03 14.15
N GLN A 87 19.51 -0.29 14.11
CA GLN A 87 18.73 -0.95 13.04
C GLN A 87 17.27 -0.52 13.09
N TYR A 88 16.78 -0.28 14.29
CA TYR A 88 15.48 0.26 14.59
C TYR A 88 15.31 1.72 14.19
N LEU A 89 16.27 2.58 14.54
CA LEU A 89 16.32 3.95 14.05
C LEU A 89 16.39 4.00 12.51
N ALA A 90 17.15 3.08 11.89
CA ALA A 90 17.22 2.97 10.43
C ALA A 90 15.87 2.63 9.79
N ALA A 91 15.12 1.68 10.36
CA ALA A 91 13.79 1.30 9.86
C ALA A 91 12.79 2.46 9.99
N TRP A 92 12.80 3.14 11.13
CA TRP A 92 11.92 4.28 11.37
C TRP A 92 12.26 5.46 10.44
N ALA A 93 13.53 5.84 10.33
CA ALA A 93 13.98 6.90 9.42
C ALA A 93 13.70 6.55 7.94
N ALA A 94 13.83 5.28 7.56
CA ALA A 94 13.48 4.81 6.22
C ALA A 94 11.99 4.99 5.91
N CYS A 95 11.10 4.71 6.87
CA CYS A 95 9.66 4.94 6.71
C CYS A 95 9.33 6.42 6.64
N MET A 96 9.90 7.24 7.55
CA MET A 96 9.79 8.71 7.51
C MET A 96 10.10 9.28 6.14
N VAL A 97 11.29 8.98 5.62
CA VAL A 97 11.74 9.58 4.36
C VAL A 97 11.02 8.97 3.16
N GLY A 98 10.89 7.64 3.10
CA GLY A 98 10.31 6.94 1.96
C GLY A 98 8.84 7.28 1.73
N ILE A 99 8.02 7.19 2.80
CA ILE A 99 6.57 7.43 2.72
C ILE A 99 6.30 8.91 2.46
N THR A 100 6.97 9.81 3.19
CA THR A 100 6.76 11.26 3.03
C THR A 100 7.21 11.75 1.66
N ALA A 101 8.30 11.20 1.10
CA ALA A 101 8.72 11.53 -0.26
C ALA A 101 7.70 11.06 -1.32
N GLY A 102 7.14 9.86 -1.16
CA GLY A 102 6.06 9.37 -2.02
C GLY A 102 4.81 10.26 -1.94
N ALA A 103 4.41 10.64 -0.72
CA ALA A 103 3.29 11.53 -0.48
C ALA A 103 3.49 12.94 -1.05
N ALA A 104 4.72 13.45 -0.99
CA ALA A 104 5.07 14.76 -1.54
C ALA A 104 5.02 14.80 -3.08
N LEU A 105 5.13 13.65 -3.76
CA LEU A 105 5.03 13.59 -5.22
C LEU A 105 3.60 13.75 -5.71
N VAL A 106 2.61 13.25 -4.99
CA VAL A 106 1.18 13.40 -5.35
C VAL A 106 0.78 14.85 -5.68
N PRO A 107 1.03 15.86 -4.82
CA PRO A 107 0.70 17.25 -5.13
C PRO A 107 1.56 17.83 -6.26
N VAL A 108 2.80 17.36 -6.44
CA VAL A 108 3.68 17.78 -7.53
C VAL A 108 3.16 17.27 -8.87
N GLU A 109 2.77 16.00 -8.94
CA GLU A 109 2.19 15.37 -10.12
C GLU A 109 0.82 15.96 -10.46
N ALA A 110 -0.03 16.18 -9.45
CA ALA A 110 -1.33 16.83 -9.62
C ALA A 110 -1.17 18.25 -10.16
N TRP A 111 -0.23 19.03 -9.63
CA TRP A 111 0.08 20.37 -10.15
C TRP A 111 0.62 20.31 -11.58
N ALA A 112 1.58 19.42 -11.86
CA ALA A 112 2.17 19.26 -13.19
C ALA A 112 1.16 18.79 -14.24
N SER A 113 0.14 18.03 -13.84
CA SER A 113 -0.95 17.58 -14.70
C SER A 113 -1.97 18.66 -15.04
N GLY A 114 -1.96 19.79 -14.31
CA GLY A 114 -2.95 20.86 -14.45
C GLY A 114 -4.33 20.54 -13.85
N VAL A 115 -4.51 19.37 -13.23
CA VAL A 115 -5.78 18.95 -12.61
C VAL A 115 -5.98 19.61 -11.24
N LEU A 116 -4.91 20.07 -10.60
CA LEU A 116 -4.95 20.59 -9.24
C LEU A 116 -5.74 21.91 -9.12
N GLN A 117 -6.84 21.88 -8.37
CA GLN A 117 -7.72 23.02 -8.10
C GLN A 117 -7.35 23.83 -6.84
N VAL A 118 -6.39 23.34 -6.05
CA VAL A 118 -6.03 23.89 -4.73
C VAL A 118 -4.62 24.48 -4.77
N PRO A 119 -4.31 25.55 -4.00
CA PRO A 119 -2.97 26.11 -3.97
C PRO A 119 -1.87 25.05 -3.71
N PRO A 120 -0.88 24.87 -4.61
CA PRO A 120 0.05 23.74 -4.57
C PRO A 120 0.84 23.62 -3.27
N VAL A 121 1.30 24.75 -2.73
CA VAL A 121 2.08 24.79 -1.47
C VAL A 121 1.24 24.32 -0.29
N ARG A 122 -0.07 24.64 -0.26
CA ARG A 122 -0.97 24.20 0.80
C ARG A 122 -1.25 22.71 0.69
N PHE A 123 -1.55 22.23 -0.51
CA PHE A 123 -1.76 20.81 -0.76
C PHE A 123 -0.51 19.99 -0.36
N LEU A 124 0.68 20.44 -0.77
CA LEU A 124 1.94 19.85 -0.35
C LEU A 124 2.12 19.83 1.17
N GLY A 125 1.84 20.95 1.85
CA GLY A 125 1.95 21.05 3.30
C GLY A 125 1.02 20.07 4.04
N VAL A 126 -0.23 19.96 3.61
CA VAL A 126 -1.20 19.01 4.18
C VAL A 126 -0.78 17.58 3.91
N MET A 127 -0.40 17.25 2.67
CA MET A 127 0.04 15.91 2.30
C MET A 127 1.25 15.46 3.11
N VAL A 128 2.29 16.28 3.18
CA VAL A 128 3.49 15.99 3.96
C VAL A 128 3.17 15.88 5.44
N GLY A 129 2.39 16.82 6.00
CA GLY A 129 2.03 16.84 7.41
C GLY A 129 1.30 15.59 7.87
N LEU A 130 0.27 15.15 7.13
CA LEU A 130 -0.48 13.94 7.44
C LEU A 130 0.37 12.68 7.27
N HIS A 131 1.16 12.61 6.20
CA HIS A 131 1.97 11.43 5.91
C HIS A 131 3.17 11.28 6.85
N LEU A 132 3.65 12.35 7.49
CA LEU A 132 4.62 12.24 8.59
C LEU A 132 4.05 11.47 9.78
N ILE A 133 2.77 11.69 10.12
CA ILE A 133 2.09 10.95 11.20
C ILE A 133 1.91 9.48 10.81
N ILE A 134 1.44 9.22 9.58
CA ILE A 134 1.27 7.86 9.06
C ILE A 134 2.61 7.13 9.02
N ALA A 135 3.65 7.77 8.50
CA ALA A 135 4.99 7.21 8.44
C ALA A 135 5.55 6.92 9.83
N PHE A 136 5.13 7.65 10.86
CA PHE A 136 5.58 7.44 12.24
C PHE A 136 5.05 6.11 12.76
N VAL A 137 3.76 5.91 12.58
CA VAL A 137 3.07 4.67 12.94
C VAL A 137 3.62 3.51 12.11
N GLU A 138 3.75 3.68 10.79
CA GLU A 138 4.27 2.63 9.91
C GLU A 138 5.73 2.29 10.22
N GLY A 139 6.55 3.27 10.62
CA GLY A 139 7.91 3.07 11.11
C GLY A 139 7.96 2.21 12.36
N ALA A 140 7.08 2.45 13.34
CA ALA A 140 6.98 1.65 14.56
C ALA A 140 6.50 0.20 14.28
N ILE A 141 5.57 0.03 13.34
CA ILE A 141 5.11 -1.29 12.90
C ILE A 141 6.24 -2.02 12.17
N THR A 142 6.91 -1.36 11.24
CA THR A 142 8.05 -1.90 10.48
C THR A 142 9.16 -2.36 11.43
N PHE A 143 9.51 -1.54 12.41
CA PHE A 143 10.41 -1.89 13.50
C PHE A 143 9.99 -3.21 14.18
N THR A 144 8.73 -3.31 14.58
CA THR A 144 8.22 -4.42 15.40
C THR A 144 8.26 -5.72 14.59
N VAL A 145 7.85 -5.66 13.33
CA VAL A 145 7.89 -6.80 12.41
C VAL A 145 9.34 -7.24 12.17
N LEU A 146 10.26 -6.30 11.92
CA LEU A 146 11.67 -6.63 11.73
C LEU A 146 12.30 -7.23 13.00
N ALA A 147 11.93 -6.75 14.19
CA ALA A 147 12.36 -7.32 15.47
C ALA A 147 11.92 -8.78 15.61
N ALA A 148 10.63 -9.05 15.36
CA ALA A 148 10.06 -10.39 15.44
C ALA A 148 10.71 -11.34 14.42
N LEU A 149 10.87 -10.90 13.17
CA LEU A 149 11.51 -11.70 12.12
C LEU A 149 12.97 -12.04 12.45
N ARG A 150 13.70 -11.13 13.11
CA ARG A 150 15.06 -11.40 13.61
C ARG A 150 15.07 -12.37 14.77
N GLY A 151 14.19 -12.20 15.75
CA GLY A 151 14.06 -13.12 16.89
C GLY A 151 13.76 -14.56 16.45
N MET A 152 13.03 -14.71 15.34
CA MET A 152 12.75 -16.00 14.71
C MET A 152 13.86 -16.52 13.77
N GLY A 153 14.93 -15.75 13.55
CA GLY A 153 16.07 -16.15 12.69
C GLY A 153 15.87 -15.96 11.18
N TYR A 154 14.75 -15.40 10.72
CA TYR A 154 14.46 -15.22 9.29
C TYR A 154 15.26 -14.11 8.60
N LEU A 155 15.76 -13.15 9.39
CA LEU A 155 16.57 -12.02 8.91
C LEU A 155 18.04 -12.11 9.35
N SER A 156 18.54 -13.31 9.64
CA SER A 156 19.92 -13.53 10.07
C SER A 156 20.92 -12.73 9.23
N GLU A 157 21.89 -12.07 9.90
CA GLU A 157 22.93 -11.22 9.32
C GLU A 157 23.76 -11.91 8.20
N ALA A 158 23.59 -13.22 8.01
CA ALA A 158 24.13 -14.02 6.93
C ALA A 158 23.60 -13.67 5.52
N ALA A 159 22.56 -12.85 5.38
CA ALA A 159 22.08 -12.39 4.06
C ALA A 159 23.10 -11.54 3.26
N VAL A 160 24.26 -11.22 3.85
CA VAL A 160 25.36 -10.48 3.21
C VAL A 160 26.52 -11.40 2.73
N ARG A 161 26.49 -12.72 2.94
CA ARG A 161 27.49 -13.64 2.35
C ARG A 161 26.90 -14.98 1.89
N PRO A 162 27.28 -15.51 0.70
CA PRO A 162 27.08 -16.92 0.39
C PRO A 162 28.13 -17.73 1.19
N GLY A 163 27.71 -18.31 2.32
CA GLY A 163 28.52 -19.23 3.11
C GLY A 163 27.63 -20.30 3.76
N PRO A 164 28.12 -21.54 3.96
CA PRO A 164 27.27 -22.63 4.42
C PRO A 164 27.13 -22.60 5.94
N ALA A 165 25.95 -22.23 6.46
CA ALA A 165 25.49 -22.68 7.77
C ALA A 165 23.96 -22.50 7.91
N SER A 166 23.28 -23.60 8.22
CA SER A 166 21.87 -23.67 8.59
C SER A 166 21.66 -23.38 10.07
N PRO A 167 20.55 -22.70 10.42
CA PRO A 167 19.62 -23.19 11.43
C PRO A 167 18.34 -23.66 10.73
N GLY A 168 17.63 -24.63 11.34
CA GLY A 168 16.52 -25.37 10.75
C GLY A 168 15.56 -24.50 9.92
N ARG A 169 15.66 -24.61 8.59
CA ARG A 169 14.73 -23.93 7.69
C ARG A 169 13.35 -24.53 7.92
N LEU A 170 12.45 -23.77 8.52
CA LEU A 170 11.04 -24.16 8.57
C LEU A 170 10.58 -24.48 7.14
N PRO A 171 9.85 -25.60 6.92
CA PRO A 171 9.48 -25.99 5.58
C PRO A 171 8.70 -24.84 4.93
N ARG A 172 8.99 -24.53 3.67
CA ARG A 172 8.37 -23.42 2.92
C ARG A 172 6.85 -23.38 3.05
N ARG A 173 6.22 -24.55 3.21
CA ARG A 173 4.78 -24.71 3.44
C ARG A 173 4.32 -24.08 4.76
N VAL A 174 5.11 -24.21 5.83
CA VAL A 174 4.83 -23.61 7.15
C VAL A 174 4.98 -22.10 7.10
N VAL A 175 6.03 -21.58 6.46
CA VAL A 175 6.22 -20.11 6.29
C VAL A 175 5.10 -19.50 5.46
N VAL A 176 4.71 -20.15 4.37
CA VAL A 176 3.57 -19.69 3.55
C VAL A 176 2.27 -19.80 4.34
N ALA A 177 2.06 -20.89 5.07
CA ALA A 177 0.86 -21.08 5.89
C ALA A 177 0.74 -20.04 7.01
N THR A 178 1.84 -19.68 7.68
CA THR A 178 1.82 -18.65 8.73
C THR A 178 1.61 -17.26 8.15
N VAL A 179 2.26 -16.91 7.04
CA VAL A 179 2.01 -15.62 6.36
C VAL A 179 0.55 -15.51 5.90
N VAL A 180 0.01 -16.57 5.30
CA VAL A 180 -1.40 -16.62 4.88
C VAL A 180 -2.33 -16.52 6.09
N ALA A 181 -2.09 -17.30 7.15
CA ALA A 181 -2.92 -17.29 8.35
C ALA A 181 -2.90 -15.92 9.04
N THR A 182 -1.72 -15.31 9.21
CA THR A 182 -1.58 -13.98 9.79
C THR A 182 -2.24 -12.91 8.91
N ALA A 183 -2.09 -12.99 7.58
CA ALA A 183 -2.73 -12.04 6.67
C ALA A 183 -4.27 -12.15 6.71
N LEU A 184 -4.80 -13.38 6.77
CA LEU A 184 -6.24 -13.64 6.91
C LEU A 184 -6.78 -13.18 8.28
N LEU A 185 -6.04 -13.42 9.36
CA LEU A 185 -6.41 -12.97 10.71
C LEU A 185 -6.41 -11.44 10.80
N LEU A 186 -5.38 -10.77 10.28
CA LEU A 186 -5.30 -9.31 10.25
C LEU A 186 -6.39 -8.72 9.35
N ALA A 187 -6.64 -9.29 8.16
CA ALA A 187 -7.73 -8.87 7.29
C ALA A 187 -9.10 -9.05 7.96
N GLY A 188 -9.31 -10.15 8.68
CA GLY A 188 -10.57 -10.46 9.36
C GLY A 188 -10.85 -9.56 10.57
N VAL A 189 -9.87 -9.38 11.46
CA VAL A 189 -10.03 -8.64 12.71
C VAL A 189 -9.90 -7.13 12.50
N VAL A 190 -8.94 -6.69 11.66
CA VAL A 190 -8.71 -5.26 11.45
C VAL A 190 -9.70 -4.66 10.45
N GLY A 191 -10.30 -5.48 9.57
CA GLY A 191 -11.38 -5.06 8.65
C GLY A 191 -12.64 -4.53 9.34
N TRP A 192 -12.85 -4.80 10.65
CA TRP A 192 -13.94 -4.19 11.42
C TRP A 192 -13.70 -2.73 11.79
N PHE A 193 -12.45 -2.29 11.71
CA PHE A 193 -12.03 -0.93 12.01
C PHE A 193 -11.78 -0.10 10.74
N THR A 194 -12.08 -0.65 9.55
CA THR A 194 -12.03 0.09 8.29
C THR A 194 -13.37 0.79 8.04
N GLY A 195 -13.34 2.10 7.84
CA GLY A 195 -14.53 2.92 7.58
C GLY A 195 -14.52 3.52 6.15
N PRO A 196 -15.69 3.82 5.56
CA PRO A 196 -15.85 4.36 4.20
C PRO A 196 -15.56 5.87 4.11
N HIS A 197 -14.76 6.41 5.02
CA HIS A 197 -14.55 7.85 5.12
C HIS A 197 -13.50 8.32 4.11
N ALA A 198 -13.83 9.43 3.46
CA ALA A 198 -12.96 10.16 2.53
C ALA A 198 -11.51 10.21 3.02
N ASP A 199 -10.57 10.19 2.07
CA ASP A 199 -9.17 10.41 2.42
C ASP A 199 -9.05 11.70 3.23
N GLY A 200 -8.04 11.79 4.09
CA GLY A 200 -7.88 12.99 4.92
C GLY A 200 -7.75 14.31 4.17
N LEU A 201 -7.61 14.24 2.85
CA LEU A 201 -7.41 15.37 1.98
C LEU A 201 -8.73 16.06 1.67
N GLU A 202 -9.74 15.30 1.27
CA GLU A 202 -11.07 15.82 0.96
C GLU A 202 -11.66 16.50 2.20
N SER A 203 -11.69 15.83 3.35
CA SER A 203 -12.22 16.41 4.58
C SER A 203 -11.44 17.65 5.07
N ALA A 204 -10.12 17.69 4.88
CA ALA A 204 -9.30 18.85 5.24
C ALA A 204 -9.55 20.07 4.32
N LEU A 205 -10.06 19.85 3.11
CA LEU A 205 -10.27 20.89 2.12
C LEU A 205 -11.76 21.25 1.92
N GLU A 206 -12.68 20.32 2.20
CA GLU A 206 -14.14 20.42 1.98
C GLU A 206 -14.77 21.62 2.69
N GLY A 207 -14.31 21.98 3.88
CA GLY A 207 -14.91 23.07 4.66
C GLY A 207 -14.37 24.48 4.38
N ARG A 208 -13.31 24.64 3.57
CA ARG A 208 -12.66 25.96 3.34
C ARG A 208 -12.47 26.34 1.89
N TYR A 209 -12.51 25.38 0.96
CA TYR A 209 -12.23 25.63 -0.46
C TYR A 209 -13.24 24.99 -1.41
N TYR A 210 -14.06 24.03 -0.96
CA TYR A 210 -15.10 23.40 -1.77
C TYR A 210 -16.49 23.91 -1.36
N ASN A 211 -17.16 24.64 -2.24
CA ASN A 211 -18.59 24.95 -2.10
C ASN A 211 -19.43 23.83 -2.74
N GLY A 212 -19.36 22.61 -2.19
CA GLY A 212 -20.33 21.54 -2.50
C GLY A 212 -20.32 21.02 -3.94
N THR A 213 -19.19 21.07 -4.65
CA THR A 213 -19.01 20.38 -5.94
C THR A 213 -17.80 19.46 -5.84
N GLU A 214 -18.04 18.15 -5.97
CA GLU A 214 -17.06 17.06 -5.97
C GLU A 214 -16.08 17.13 -7.16
N ALA A 215 -15.26 18.17 -7.23
CA ALA A 215 -14.40 18.43 -8.36
C ALA A 215 -12.93 18.57 -7.93
N LEU A 216 -12.36 17.49 -7.39
CA LEU A 216 -10.93 17.22 -7.61
C LEU A 216 -10.66 16.59 -8.98
N ALA A 217 -11.69 16.17 -9.71
CA ALA A 217 -11.52 15.58 -11.03
C ALA A 217 -12.78 15.62 -11.90
N ALA A 218 -13.53 16.73 -11.93
CA ALA A 218 -14.38 16.98 -13.11
C ALA A 218 -13.46 17.34 -14.28
N THR A 219 -12.65 16.38 -14.73
CA THR A 219 -11.97 16.48 -16.00
C THR A 219 -13.08 16.25 -17.02
N ASP A 220 -13.55 17.30 -17.67
CA ASP A 220 -14.54 17.28 -18.77
C ASP A 220 -14.08 16.44 -20.00
N GLY A 221 -13.00 15.66 -19.86
CA GLY A 221 -12.41 14.83 -20.89
C GLY A 221 -13.03 13.43 -20.93
N GLY A 222 -13.47 13.02 -22.11
CA GLY A 222 -14.10 11.72 -22.35
C GLY A 222 -13.28 10.51 -21.86
N LEU A 223 -11.94 10.59 -21.78
CA LEU A 223 -11.11 9.47 -21.31
C LEU A 223 -11.19 9.25 -19.79
N ALA A 224 -11.20 10.32 -18.99
CA ALA A 224 -11.30 10.21 -17.54
C ALA A 224 -12.70 9.71 -17.15
N ALA A 225 -13.74 10.30 -17.72
CA ALA A 225 -15.12 9.84 -17.53
C ALA A 225 -15.33 8.40 -18.04
N TRP A 226 -14.71 8.02 -19.16
CA TRP A 226 -14.74 6.64 -19.64
C TRP A 226 -14.06 5.67 -18.68
N ALA A 227 -12.88 6.02 -18.18
CA ALA A 227 -12.11 5.16 -17.29
C ALA A 227 -12.85 4.94 -15.97
N ASP A 228 -13.43 6.01 -15.42
CA ASP A 228 -14.27 5.95 -14.22
C ASP A 228 -15.52 5.09 -14.45
N ALA A 229 -16.30 5.37 -15.51
CA ALA A 229 -17.48 4.58 -15.84
C ALA A 229 -17.16 3.11 -16.11
N TRP A 230 -15.99 2.81 -16.70
CA TRP A 230 -15.51 1.44 -16.86
C TRP A 230 -15.23 0.82 -15.49
N GLN A 231 -14.48 1.50 -14.63
CA GLN A 231 -14.13 1.01 -13.30
C GLN A 231 -15.38 0.76 -12.45
N SER A 232 -16.35 1.68 -12.41
CA SER A 232 -17.60 1.51 -11.65
C SER A 232 -18.47 0.35 -12.16
N ARG A 233 -18.36 -0.02 -13.45
CA ARG A 233 -19.10 -1.17 -14.03
C ARG A 233 -18.50 -2.52 -13.63
N TRP A 234 -17.17 -2.57 -13.46
CA TRP A 234 -16.42 -3.81 -13.33
C TRP A 234 -15.79 -4.05 -11.96
N ALA A 235 -15.72 -3.03 -11.10
CA ALA A 235 -15.24 -3.18 -9.73
C ALA A 235 -16.25 -3.98 -8.88
N PRO A 236 -15.89 -5.19 -8.40
CA PRO A 236 -16.84 -6.04 -7.67
C PRO A 236 -17.17 -5.54 -6.26
N MET A 237 -16.26 -4.79 -5.63
CA MET A 237 -16.35 -4.36 -4.24
C MET A 237 -15.84 -2.93 -4.07
N ALA A 238 -16.41 -1.99 -4.83
CA ALA A 238 -16.07 -0.57 -4.73
C ALA A 238 -16.12 -0.11 -3.26
N ASP A 239 -15.09 0.63 -2.85
CA ASP A 239 -14.89 1.16 -1.50
C ASP A 239 -14.94 0.10 -0.39
N TYR A 240 -14.58 -1.15 -0.73
CA TYR A 240 -14.63 -2.29 0.20
C TYR A 240 -16.04 -2.60 0.72
N THR A 241 -17.08 -2.09 0.04
CA THR A 241 -18.48 -2.28 0.41
C THR A 241 -19.18 -3.31 -0.47
N LYS A 242 -20.40 -3.67 -0.06
CA LYS A 242 -21.28 -4.53 -0.86
C LYS A 242 -21.71 -3.79 -2.14
N ARG A 243 -21.48 -4.40 -3.29
CA ARG A 243 -22.03 -3.88 -4.55
C ARG A 243 -23.55 -4.03 -4.57
N HIS A 244 -24.25 -2.91 -4.80
CA HIS A 244 -25.72 -2.86 -4.86
C HIS A 244 -26.30 -2.97 -6.29
N ALA A 245 -25.45 -2.80 -7.31
CA ALA A 245 -25.83 -2.94 -8.72
C ALA A 245 -25.26 -4.23 -9.34
N PRO A 246 -25.92 -4.85 -10.32
CA PRO A 246 -25.36 -5.98 -11.05
C PRO A 246 -24.05 -5.59 -11.76
N MET A 247 -23.16 -6.57 -11.94
CA MET A 247 -21.92 -6.39 -12.71
C MET A 247 -22.24 -5.94 -14.14
N GLY A 248 -21.50 -4.95 -14.65
CA GLY A 248 -21.72 -4.35 -15.97
C GLY A 248 -22.71 -3.18 -15.98
N ALA A 249 -23.52 -3.00 -14.93
CA ALA A 249 -24.29 -1.77 -14.72
C ALA A 249 -23.45 -0.73 -13.99
N VAL A 250 -23.70 0.57 -14.24
CA VAL A 250 -23.09 1.64 -13.45
C VAL A 250 -23.68 1.57 -12.04
N SER A 251 -22.83 1.34 -11.04
CA SER A 251 -23.23 1.42 -9.64
C SER A 251 -23.39 2.89 -9.27
N ALA A 252 -24.55 3.27 -8.74
CA ALA A 252 -24.70 4.56 -8.07
C ALA A 252 -23.81 4.55 -6.82
N GLU A 253 -23.10 5.64 -6.56
CA GLU A 253 -22.38 5.80 -5.30
C GLU A 253 -23.38 5.73 -4.14
N PRO A 254 -23.11 4.94 -3.08
CA PRO A 254 -23.93 4.99 -1.88
C PRO A 254 -23.83 6.39 -1.26
N ASN A 255 -24.93 6.89 -0.67
CA ASN A 255 -24.92 8.16 0.07
C ASN A 255 -23.85 8.13 1.18
N ARG A 256 -22.74 8.86 0.97
CA ARG A 256 -21.56 8.89 1.87
C ARG A 256 -21.89 9.32 3.29
N GLU A 257 -22.96 10.11 3.49
CA GLU A 257 -23.43 10.56 4.82
C GLU A 257 -24.01 9.42 5.68
N GLU A 258 -24.72 8.45 5.09
CA GLU A 258 -25.26 7.29 5.84
C GLU A 258 -24.15 6.28 6.19
N ALA A 259 -23.16 6.11 5.30
CA ALA A 259 -22.03 5.22 5.50
C ALA A 259 -21.07 5.72 6.60
N ALA A 260 -20.98 7.03 6.80
CA ALA A 260 -20.14 7.64 7.82
C ALA A 260 -20.71 7.55 9.25
N ALA A 261 -22.02 7.33 9.40
CA ALA A 261 -22.72 7.38 10.68
C ALA A 261 -22.57 6.11 11.55
N VAL A 262 -22.13 4.98 10.98
CA VAL A 262 -22.04 3.69 11.67
C VAL A 262 -20.58 3.25 11.79
N TYR A 263 -19.93 3.62 12.89
CA TYR A 263 -18.60 3.12 13.27
C TYR A 263 -18.64 2.50 14.67
N PRO A 264 -18.06 1.30 14.89
CA PRO A 264 -17.44 0.41 13.90
C PRO A 264 -18.48 -0.21 12.96
N ASN A 265 -18.08 -0.46 11.70
CA ASN A 265 -18.97 -1.11 10.74
C ASN A 265 -18.99 -2.63 11.01
N LEU A 266 -20.09 -3.11 11.58
CA LEU A 266 -20.29 -4.50 11.98
C LEU A 266 -20.89 -5.36 10.85
N ASP A 267 -21.04 -4.83 9.63
CA ASP A 267 -21.62 -5.54 8.48
C ASP A 267 -20.74 -6.70 7.95
N GLY A 268 -19.48 -6.78 8.40
CA GLY A 268 -18.51 -7.81 8.05
C GLY A 268 -17.96 -7.73 6.63
N TRP A 269 -18.40 -6.76 5.82
CA TRP A 269 -18.00 -6.62 4.43
C TRP A 269 -16.55 -6.16 4.29
N GLY A 270 -16.09 -5.24 5.14
CA GLY A 270 -14.68 -4.82 5.18
C GLY A 270 -13.72 -6.01 5.41
N SER A 271 -14.08 -6.91 6.33
CA SER A 271 -13.31 -8.13 6.59
C SER A 271 -13.31 -9.10 5.40
N LEU A 272 -14.47 -9.29 4.75
CA LEU A 272 -14.58 -10.14 3.57
C LEU A 272 -13.75 -9.57 2.40
N ALA A 273 -13.85 -8.26 2.16
CA ALA A 273 -13.08 -7.55 1.15
C ALA A 273 -11.58 -7.68 1.42
N GLY A 274 -11.14 -7.52 2.67
CA GLY A 274 -9.74 -7.72 3.07
C GLY A 274 -9.23 -9.14 2.79
N VAL A 275 -10.03 -10.16 3.12
CA VAL A 275 -9.69 -11.57 2.86
C VAL A 275 -9.60 -11.86 1.37
N ILE A 276 -10.60 -11.43 0.57
CA ILE A 276 -10.62 -11.64 -0.88
C ILE A 276 -9.44 -10.91 -1.54
N GLY A 277 -9.23 -9.64 -1.20
CA GLY A 277 -8.13 -8.84 -1.74
C GLY A 277 -6.77 -9.45 -1.45
N THR A 278 -6.57 -9.93 -0.21
CA THR A 278 -5.35 -10.66 0.18
C THR A 278 -5.17 -11.93 -0.64
N GLY A 279 -6.23 -12.74 -0.76
CA GLY A 279 -6.21 -13.99 -1.53
C GLY A 279 -5.84 -13.77 -2.99
N VAL A 280 -6.50 -12.83 -3.65
CA VAL A 280 -6.24 -12.48 -5.07
C VAL A 280 -4.81 -11.97 -5.25
N THR A 281 -4.35 -11.09 -4.36
CA THR A 281 -2.98 -10.57 -4.40
C THR A 281 -1.95 -11.69 -4.28
N LEU A 282 -2.14 -12.62 -3.33
CA LEU A 282 -1.23 -13.75 -3.14
C LEU A 282 -1.19 -14.70 -4.34
N VAL A 283 -2.34 -14.97 -4.96
CA VAL A 283 -2.44 -15.78 -6.19
C VAL A 283 -1.68 -15.10 -7.33
N LEU A 284 -1.90 -13.79 -7.52
CA LEU A 284 -1.22 -13.01 -8.54
C LEU A 284 0.30 -13.04 -8.35
N LEU A 285 0.78 -12.76 -7.13
CA LEU A 285 2.20 -12.80 -6.80
C LEU A 285 2.81 -14.19 -6.97
N PHE A 286 2.08 -15.24 -6.59
CA PHE A 286 2.51 -16.62 -6.81
C PHE A 286 2.66 -16.93 -8.30
N GLY A 287 1.71 -16.48 -9.13
CA GLY A 287 1.74 -16.59 -10.59
C GLY A 287 2.95 -15.89 -11.19
N ILE A 288 3.14 -14.60 -10.88
CA ILE A 288 4.30 -13.79 -11.32
C ILE A 288 5.61 -14.47 -10.91
N SER A 289 5.70 -14.91 -9.65
CA SER A 289 6.90 -15.58 -9.14
C SER A 289 7.18 -16.92 -9.82
N ARG A 290 6.14 -17.67 -10.25
CA ARG A 290 6.30 -18.91 -11.02
C ARG A 290 6.77 -18.61 -12.45
N LEU A 291 6.21 -17.58 -13.08
CA LEU A 291 6.58 -17.14 -14.42
C LEU A 291 8.05 -16.69 -14.45
N LEU A 292 8.45 -15.78 -13.56
CA LEU A 292 9.84 -15.30 -13.48
C LEU A 292 10.84 -16.44 -13.24
N ARG A 293 10.46 -17.45 -12.44
CA ARG A 293 11.30 -18.64 -12.23
C ARG A 293 11.41 -19.53 -13.46
N ARG A 294 10.36 -19.62 -14.28
CA ARG A 294 10.40 -20.34 -15.57
C ARG A 294 11.33 -19.61 -16.54
N LEU A 295 11.09 -18.32 -16.76
CA LEU A 295 11.92 -17.49 -17.65
C LEU A 295 13.40 -17.50 -17.28
N ARG A 296 13.73 -17.46 -15.97
CA ARG A 296 15.12 -17.54 -15.51
C ARG A 296 15.76 -18.90 -15.79
N ARG A 297 15.00 -19.99 -15.68
CA ARG A 297 15.50 -21.35 -15.98
C ARG A 297 15.78 -21.50 -17.47
N ASP A 298 14.87 -21.00 -18.30
CA ASP A 298 15.00 -21.07 -19.76
C ASP A 298 16.22 -20.26 -20.22
N ALA A 299 16.39 -19.03 -19.71
CA ALA A 299 17.55 -18.19 -20.00
C ALA A 299 18.89 -18.82 -19.56
N SER A 300 18.93 -19.53 -18.43
CA SER A 300 20.13 -20.24 -17.99
C SER A 300 20.45 -21.50 -18.81
N CYS A 301 19.48 -22.04 -19.56
CA CYS A 301 19.71 -23.19 -20.44
C CYS A 301 20.30 -22.74 -21.79
N THR A 302 19.90 -21.56 -22.29
CA THR A 302 20.38 -21.00 -23.56
C THR A 302 21.82 -20.47 -23.50
N THR A 303 22.31 -20.09 -22.32
CA THR A 303 23.70 -19.62 -22.13
C THR A 303 24.70 -20.74 -21.84
N ALA A 304 24.21 -21.97 -21.62
CA ALA A 304 25.03 -23.15 -21.35
C ALA A 304 25.33 -24.01 -22.60
N THR A 305 24.86 -23.56 -23.77
CA THR A 305 25.09 -24.15 -25.10
C THR A 305 25.92 -23.20 -25.95
#